data_AF-A0A916E1Q4-F1
#
_entry.id   AF-A0A916E1Q4-F1
#
_cell.length_a   1.000
_cell.length_b   1.000
_cell.length_c   1.000
_cell.angle_alpha   90.00
_cell.angle_beta   90.00
_cell.angle_gamma   90.00
#
_symmetry.space_group_name_H-M   'P 1'
#
loop_
_entity.id
_entity.type
_entity.pdbx_description
1 polymer ?
#
loop_
_entity_poly.entity_id
_entity_poly.type
_entity_poly.pdbx_seq_one_letter_code
_entity_poly.pdbx_strand_id
1 'polypeptide(L)'
;MNVLTRSEEEILFNQLKHNARINCAPLIQEFVDCNTGKSFSVIWSCRRQLKAMNNCLKNFTTTEELDKLRSRQFTSVKINRKL
;
A
#
# COMPACT_ATOMS: atom_id res chain seq x y z
N MET A 1 22.56 9.81 10.11
CA MET A 1 21.28 9.28 9.60
C MET A 1 20.17 10.07 10.26
N ASN A 2 19.28 10.72 9.51
CA ASN A 2 18.11 11.34 10.12
C ASN A 2 17.01 10.28 10.19
N VAL A 3 16.41 10.14 11.35
CA VAL A 3 15.42 9.11 11.65
C VAL A 3 14.05 9.78 11.64
N LEU A 4 13.14 9.28 10.79
CA LEU A 4 11.72 9.64 10.88
C LEU A 4 11.19 9.10 12.20
N THR A 5 10.31 9.84 12.86
CA THR A 5 9.61 9.28 14.02
C THR A 5 8.69 8.15 13.57
N ARG A 6 8.38 7.23 14.47
CA ARG A 6 7.46 6.11 14.18
C ARG A 6 6.12 6.59 13.60
N SER A 7 5.59 7.71 14.10
CA SER A 7 4.35 8.29 13.59
C SER A 7 4.49 8.84 12.16
N GLU A 8 5.61 9.50 11.84
CA GLU A 8 5.91 9.96 10.48
C GLU A 8 6.04 8.78 9.51
N GLU A 9 6.69 7.69 9.92
CA GLU A 9 6.78 6.47 9.13
C GLU A 9 5.42 5.80 8.92
N GLU A 10 4.58 5.71 9.97
CA GLU A 10 3.23 5.16 9.87
C GLU A 10 2.37 5.95 8.87
N ILE A 11 2.43 7.29 8.89
CA ILE A 11 1.75 8.14 7.91
C ILE A 11 2.23 7.84 6.49
N LEU A 12 3.55 7.71 6.30
CA LEU A 12 4.15 7.40 5.00
C LEU A 12 3.68 6.03 4.48
N PHE A 13 3.68 5.01 5.34
CA PHE A 13 3.18 3.68 5.00
C PHE A 13 1.69 3.70 4.63
N ASN A 14 0.89 4.48 5.35
CA ASN A 14 -0.54 4.62 5.06
C ASN A 14 -0.77 5.30 3.70
N GLN A 15 -0.02 6.35 3.38
CA GLN A 15 -0.05 7.00 2.08
C GLN A 15 0.37 6.06 0.95
N LEU A 16 1.46 5.31 1.14
CA LEU A 16 1.91 4.32 0.16
C LEU A 16 0.82 3.26 -0.09
N LYS A 17 0.22 2.72 0.98
CA LYS A 17 -0.88 1.74 0.88
C LYS A 17 -2.10 2.33 0.18
N HIS A 18 -2.44 3.59 0.46
CA HIS A 18 -3.56 4.27 -0.17
C HIS A 18 -3.34 4.40 -1.69
N ASN A 19 -2.16 4.85 -2.11
CA ASN A 19 -1.79 4.94 -3.51
C ASN A 19 -1.82 3.57 -4.20
N ALA A 20 -1.28 2.53 -3.53
CA ALA A 20 -1.34 1.16 -4.05
C ALA A 20 -2.79 0.68 -4.25
N ARG A 21 -3.70 1.00 -3.32
CA ARG A 21 -5.13 0.64 -3.43
C ARG A 21 -5.82 1.34 -4.59
N ILE A 22 -5.53 2.62 -4.83
CA ILE A 22 -6.11 3.35 -5.98
C ILE A 22 -5.66 2.73 -7.29
N ASN A 23 -4.35 2.46 -7.44
CA ASN A 23 -3.81 1.87 -8.66
C ASN A 23 -4.32 0.43 -8.89
N CYS A 24 -4.56 -0.32 -7.82
CA CYS A 24 -5.07 -1.69 -7.89
C CYS A 24 -6.59 -1.79 -7.70
N ALA A 25 -7.33 -0.68 -7.74
CA ALA A 25 -8.78 -0.64 -7.53
C ALA A 25 -9.57 -1.67 -8.37
N PRO A 26 -9.32 -1.86 -9.68
CA PRO A 26 -10.07 -2.86 -10.47
C PRO A 26 -9.85 -4.29 -9.98
N LEU A 27 -8.63 -4.65 -9.59
CA LEU A 27 -8.31 -6.00 -9.09
C LEU A 27 -8.87 -6.24 -7.68
N ILE A 28 -8.96 -5.18 -6.87
CA ILE A 28 -9.63 -5.23 -5.57
C ILE A 28 -11.13 -5.48 -5.78
N GLN A 29 -11.74 -4.78 -6.74
CA GLN A 29 -13.17 -4.97 -7.06
C GLN A 29 -13.44 -6.41 -7.52
N GLU A 30 -12.65 -6.96 -8.44
CA GLU A 30 -12.78 -8.37 -8.86
C GLU A 30 -12.68 -9.37 -7.68
N PHE A 31 -11.80 -9.08 -6.72
CA PHE A 31 -11.67 -9.90 -5.52
C PHE A 31 -12.89 -9.77 -4.60
N VAL A 32 -13.42 -8.55 -4.41
CA VAL A 32 -14.65 -8.28 -3.64
C VAL A 32 -15.86 -8.94 -4.28
N ASP A 33 -16.00 -8.84 -5.60
CA ASP A 33 -17.10 -9.46 -6.35
C ASP A 33 -17.05 -10.98 -6.21
N CYS A 34 -15.86 -11.59 -6.28
CA CYS A 34 -15.70 -13.04 -6.05
C CYS A 34 -16.06 -13.46 -4.62
N ASN A 35 -15.81 -12.59 -3.64
CA ASN A 35 -16.08 -12.83 -2.23
C ASN A 35 -17.55 -12.55 -1.84
N THR A 36 -18.30 -11.86 -2.68
CA THR A 36 -19.68 -11.49 -2.40
C THR A 36 -20.55 -12.75 -2.36
N GLY A 37 -21.02 -13.13 -1.17
CA GLY A 37 -21.85 -14.32 -0.94
C GLY A 37 -21.10 -15.61 -0.60
N LYS A 38 -19.77 -15.59 -0.45
CA LYS A 38 -18.98 -16.76 -0.03
C LYS A 38 -18.33 -16.49 1.32
N SER A 39 -18.82 -17.11 2.40
CA SER A 39 -18.25 -16.90 3.75
C SER A 39 -17.15 -17.89 4.13
N PHE A 40 -17.17 -19.12 3.59
CA PHE A 40 -16.28 -20.20 4.04
C PHE A 40 -15.30 -20.73 2.98
N SER A 41 -15.57 -20.52 1.68
CA SER A 41 -14.79 -21.11 0.58
C SER A 41 -13.97 -20.11 -0.24
N VAL A 42 -13.71 -18.92 0.31
CA VAL A 42 -13.08 -17.78 -0.39
C VAL A 42 -11.66 -18.10 -0.81
N ILE A 43 -10.88 -18.70 0.09
CA ILE A 43 -9.45 -18.99 -0.12
C ILE A 43 -9.25 -19.96 -1.30
N TRP A 44 -10.21 -20.85 -1.54
CA TRP A 44 -10.18 -21.78 -2.68
C TRP A 44 -10.84 -21.19 -3.93
N SER A 45 -12.05 -20.62 -3.81
CA SER A 45 -12.81 -20.10 -4.95
C SER A 45 -12.19 -18.87 -5.59
N CYS A 46 -11.60 -17.98 -4.78
CA CYS A 46 -11.12 -16.67 -5.20
C CYS A 46 -9.60 -16.56 -5.19
N ARG A 47 -8.89 -17.70 -5.15
CA ARG A 47 -7.42 -17.75 -5.09
C ARG A 47 -6.76 -16.99 -6.24
N ARG A 48 -7.37 -17.04 -7.43
CA ARG A 48 -6.87 -16.37 -8.63
C ARG A 48 -6.95 -14.85 -8.49
N GLN A 49 -8.12 -14.33 -8.12
CA GLN A 49 -8.38 -12.91 -7.89
C GLN A 49 -7.51 -12.39 -6.74
N LEU A 50 -7.40 -13.15 -5.64
CA LEU A 50 -6.51 -12.85 -4.52
C LEU A 50 -5.04 -12.72 -4.97
N LYS A 51 -4.55 -13.64 -5.81
CA LYS A 51 -3.18 -13.60 -6.33
C LYS A 51 -2.97 -12.40 -7.25
N ALA A 52 -3.93 -12.08 -8.11
CA ALA A 52 -3.86 -10.94 -9.02
C ALA A 52 -3.81 -9.61 -8.26
N MET A 53 -4.72 -9.42 -7.30
CA MET A 53 -4.73 -8.26 -6.39
C MET A 53 -3.40 -8.14 -5.63
N ASN A 54 -2.91 -9.23 -5.02
CA ASN A 54 -1.67 -9.20 -4.26
C ASN A 54 -0.44 -8.90 -5.13
N ASN A 55 -0.38 -9.43 -6.35
CA ASN A 55 0.70 -9.11 -7.28
C ASN A 55 0.73 -7.63 -7.64
N CYS A 56 -0.44 -7.02 -7.89
CA CYS A 56 -0.53 -5.59 -8.15
C CYS A 56 -0.06 -4.78 -6.94
N LEU A 57 -0.60 -5.07 -5.74
CA LEU A 57 -0.21 -4.37 -4.52
C LEU A 57 1.30 -4.45 -4.27
N LYS A 58 1.90 -5.63 -4.48
CA LYS A 58 3.33 -5.86 -4.30
C LYS A 58 4.20 -4.97 -5.19
N ASN A 59 3.75 -4.65 -6.41
CA ASN A 59 4.48 -3.76 -7.33
C ASN A 59 4.50 -2.31 -6.83
N PHE A 60 3.49 -1.89 -6.07
CA PHE A 60 3.41 -0.53 -5.50
C PHE A 60 3.93 -0.44 -4.07
N THR A 61 4.04 -1.56 -3.36
CA THR A 61 4.60 -1.64 -2.00
C THR A 61 6.04 -2.17 -2.00
N THR A 62 6.84 -1.84 -3.02
CA THR A 62 8.25 -2.22 -3.06
C THR A 62 9.08 -1.36 -2.09
N THR A 63 10.19 -1.91 -1.61
CA THR A 63 11.15 -1.19 -0.78
C THR A 63 11.72 0.04 -1.49
N GLU A 64 11.86 -0.02 -2.81
CA GLU A 64 12.34 1.07 -3.66
C GLU A 64 11.39 2.28 -3.67
N GLU A 65 10.09 2.05 -3.84
CA GLU A 65 9.09 3.13 -3.78
C GLU A 65 8.96 3.70 -2.37
N LEU A 66 9.08 2.85 -1.35
CA LEU A 66 9.11 3.30 0.04
C LEU A 66 10.31 4.22 0.32
N ASP A 67 11.49 3.88 -0.18
CA ASP A 67 12.71 4.68 0.02
C ASP A 67 12.65 6.01 -0.76
N LYS A 68 12.04 6.02 -1.96
CA LYS A 68 11.74 7.28 -2.68
C LYS A 68 10.80 8.16 -1.87
N LEU A 69 9.69 7.62 -1.36
CA LEU A 69 8.75 8.41 -0.55
C LEU A 69 9.42 8.94 0.73
N ARG A 70 10.22 8.11 1.41
CA ARG A 70 11.01 8.54 2.57
C ARG A 70 11.90 9.72 2.21
N SER A 71 12.68 9.66 1.12
CA SER A 71 13.58 10.74 0.70
C SER A 71 12.86 12.07 0.46
N ARG A 72 11.66 12.03 -0.16
CA ARG A 72 10.80 13.21 -0.35
C ARG A 72 10.33 13.76 0.99
N GLN A 73 9.82 12.90 1.87
CA GLN A 73 9.28 13.32 3.16
C GLN A 73 10.35 13.86 4.11
N PHE A 74 11.57 13.31 4.07
CA PHE A 74 12.71 13.84 4.80
C PHE A 74 13.00 15.30 4.46
N THR A 75 12.84 15.68 3.19
CA THR A 75 13.05 17.07 2.74
C THR A 75 11.96 17.98 3.31
N SER A 76 10.69 17.56 3.23
CA SER A 76 9.55 18.31 3.77
C SER A 76 9.60 18.49 5.29
N VAL A 77 9.99 17.45 6.05
CA VAL A 77 10.12 17.49 7.51
C VAL A 77 11.30 18.38 7.93
N LYS A 78 12.43 18.33 7.21
CA LYS A 78 13.58 19.21 7.48
C LYS A 78 13.23 20.69 7.32
N ILE A 79 12.42 21.03 6.32
CA ILE A 79 11.95 22.41 6.11
C ILE A 79 11.06 22.84 7.29
N ASN A 80 10.10 22.00 7.67
CA ASN A 80 9.20 22.28 8.80
C ASN A 80 9.91 22.41 10.15
N ARG A 81 10.96 21.62 10.42
CA ARG A 81 11.72 21.70 11.69
C ARG A 81 12.73 22.85 11.77
N LYS A 82 13.01 23.52 10.65
CA LYS A 82 13.95 24.65 10.58
C LYS A 82 13.24 26.01 10.67
N LEU A 83 11.92 26.01 10.57
CA LEU A 83 11.00 27.11 10.91
C LEU A 83 10.61 26.98 12.39
#